data_AF-A0A1W9G962-F1
#
_entry.id   AF-A0A1W9G962-F1
#
_cell.length_a   1.000
_cell.length_b   1.000
_cell.length_c   1.000
_cell.angle_alpha   90.00
_cell.angle_beta   90.00
_cell.angle_gamma   90.00
#
_symmetry.space_group_name_H-M   'P 1'
#
loop_
_entity.id
_entity.type
_entity.pdbx_description
1 polymer ?
#
loop_
_entity_poly.entity_id
_entity_poly.type
_entity_poly.pdbx_seq_one_letter_code
_entity_poly.pdbx_strand_id
1 'polypeptide(L)' 'MLSTVKVFLWWFLIGATMALSVIMLQGGIREVMEAQGSVWDLKLAELMITITGGGLLAGCIALILDRIKKA' A
#
# COMPACT_ATOMS: atom_id res chain seq x y z
N MET A 1 13.71 0.65 19.20
CA MET A 1 13.46 1.25 17.86
C MET A 1 13.63 0.26 16.73
N LEU A 2 14.77 -0.44 16.61
CA LEU A 2 15.04 -1.32 15.45
C LEU A 2 13.99 -2.42 15.24
N SER A 3 13.50 -3.04 16.31
CA SER A 3 12.43 -4.07 16.25
C SER A 3 11.09 -3.49 15.76
N THR A 4 10.71 -2.30 16.24
CA THR A 4 9.49 -1.58 15.83
C THR A 4 9.52 -1.21 14.36
N VAL A 5 10.65 -0.72 13.85
CA VAL A 5 10.83 -0.40 12.42
C VAL A 5 10.77 -1.68 11.58
N LYS A 6 11.34 -2.79 12.06
CA LYS A 6 11.27 -4.08 11.35
C LYS A 6 9.84 -4.63 11.26
N VAL A 7 9.07 -4.51 12.33
CA VAL A 7 7.64 -4.88 12.36
C VAL A 7 6.84 -3.97 11.42
N PHE A 8 7.06 -2.66 11.47
CA PHE A 8 6.43 -1.71 10.56
C PHE A 8 6.73 -2.04 9.10
N LEU A 9 8.00 -2.25 8.74
CA LEU A 9 8.41 -2.53 7.35
C LEU A 9 7.80 -3.83 6.83
N TRP A 10 7.72 -4.86 7.69
CA TRP A 10 7.13 -6.15 7.34
C TRP A 10 5.63 -6.03 7.05
N TRP A 11 4.90 -5.36 7.94
CA TRP A 11 3.47 -5.12 7.76
C TRP A 11 3.16 -4.14 6.65
N PHE A 12 4.04 -3.16 6.42
CA PHE A 12 3.98 -2.25 5.28
C PHE A 12 4.09 -3.02 3.96
N LEU A 13 5.05 -3.93 3.85
CA LEU A 13 5.23 -4.76 2.65
C LEU A 13 4.00 -5.62 2.37
N ILE A 14 3.43 -6.23 3.42
CA ILE A 14 2.21 -7.04 3.32
C ILE A 14 1.02 -6.17 2.86
N GLY A 15 0.82 -5.00 3.47
CA GLY A 15 -0.27 -4.08 3.11
C GLY A 15 -0.15 -3.55 1.67
N ALA A 16 1.06 -3.19 1.25
CA ALA A 16 1.34 -2.76 -0.11
C ALA A 16 1.11 -3.89 -1.13
N THR A 17 1.52 -5.11 -0.81
CA THR A 17 1.31 -6.29 -1.67
C THR A 17 -0.17 -6.63 -1.80
N MET A 18 -0.95 -6.46 -0.73
CA MET A 18 -2.40 -6.66 -0.77
C MET A 18 -3.11 -5.59 -1.61
N ALA A 19 -2.74 -4.31 -1.44
CA ALA A 19 -3.28 -3.25 -2.29
C ALA A 19 -2.97 -3.49 -3.77
N LEU A 20 -1.74 -3.92 -4.08
CA LEU A 20 -1.32 -4.28 -5.44
C LEU A 20 -2.13 -5.46 -6.00
N SER A 21 -2.39 -6.50 -5.21
CA SER A 21 -3.16 -7.67 -5.67
C SER A 21 -4.63 -7.31 -5.97
N VAL A 22 -5.22 -6.44 -5.15
CA VAL A 22 -6.58 -5.95 -5.36
C VAL A 22 -6.67 -5.09 -6.62
N ILE A 23 -5.70 -4.21 -6.86
CA ILE A 23 -5.64 -3.38 -8.07
C ILE A 23 -5.48 -4.24 -9.34
N MET A 24 -4.69 -5.31 -9.26
CA MET A 24 -4.56 -6.30 -10.34
C MET A 24 -5.91 -6.98 -10.64
N LEU A 25 -6.66 -7.36 -9.60
CA LEU A 25 -7.96 -8.05 -9.73
C LEU A 25 -9.09 -7.12 -10.19
N GLN A 26 -9.11 -5.86 -9.73
CA GLN A 26 -10.11 -4.86 -10.12
C GLN A 26 -9.89 -4.32 -11.54
N GLY A 27 -8.81 -4.72 -12.22
CA GLY A 27 -8.52 -4.28 -13.58
C GLY A 27 -7.91 -2.88 -13.65
N GLY A 28 -7.40 -2.31 -12.55
CA GLY A 28 -6.81 -0.97 -12.53
C GLY A 28 -5.61 -0.81 -13.47
N ILE A 29 -4.91 -1.90 -13.78
CA ILE A 29 -3.80 -1.91 -14.74
C ILE A 29 -4.31 -1.75 -16.18
N ARG A 30 -5.48 -2.31 -16.48
CA ARG A 30 -6.11 -2.19 -17.79
C ARG A 30 -6.56 -0.75 -18.04
N GLU A 31 -7.05 -0.07 -17.00
CA GLU A 31 -7.34 1.36 -17.08
C GLU A 31 -6.09 2.24 -17.27
N VAL A 32 -4.96 1.90 -16.62
CA VAL A 32 -3.68 2.61 -16.85
C VAL A 32 -3.18 2.40 -18.28
N MET A 33 -3.38 1.21 -18.86
CA MET A 33 -2.94 0.88 -20.21
C MET A 33 -3.83 1.51 -21.29
N GLU A 34 -5.14 1.64 -21.07
CA GLU A 34 -6.07 2.33 -21.98
C GLU A 34 -5.99 3.87 -21.89
N ALA A 35 -5.54 4.44 -20.76
CA ALA A 35 -5.41 5.88 -20.56
C ALA A 35 -4.14 6.52 -21.20
N GLN A 36 -3.49 5.83 -22.13
CA GLN A 36 -2.14 6.12 -22.66
C GLN A 36 -1.96 7.46 -23.41
N GLY A 37 -2.98 8.32 -23.51
CA GLY A 37 -2.96 9.54 -24.33
C GLY A 37 -2.78 10.88 -23.61
N SER A 38 -3.22 11.04 -22.35
CA SER A 38 -3.19 12.36 -21.68
C SER A 38 -3.20 12.36 -20.14
N VAL A 39 -3.54 11.25 -19.48
CA VAL A 39 -3.76 11.21 -18.00
C VAL A 39 -2.93 10.09 -17.35
N TRP A 40 -1.97 9.55 -18.10
CA TRP A 40 -1.18 8.39 -17.66
C TRP A 40 -0.38 8.68 -16.39
N ASP A 41 0.32 9.83 -16.32
CA ASP A 41 1.08 10.22 -15.13
C ASP A 41 0.20 10.38 -13.88
N LEU A 42 -1.01 10.94 -14.03
CA LEU A 42 -1.92 11.16 -12.91
C LEU A 42 -2.49 9.83 -12.39
N LYS A 43 -2.86 8.92 -13.30
CA LYS A 43 -3.36 7.59 -12.95
C LYS A 43 -2.26 6.73 -12.30
N LEU A 44 -1.02 6.86 -12.77
CA LEU A 44 0.14 6.17 -12.20
C LEU A 44 0.47 6.72 -10.80
N ALA A 45 0.35 8.03 -10.60
CA ALA A 45 0.47 8.66 -9.28
C ALA A 45 -0.62 8.19 -8.31
N GLU A 46 -1.88 8.13 -8.73
CA GLU A 46 -2.97 7.56 -7.90
C GLU A 46 -2.71 6.11 -7.52
N LEU A 47 -2.20 5.30 -8.46
CA LEU A 47 -1.90 3.89 -8.23
C LEU A 47 -0.77 3.74 -7.20
N MET A 48 0.29 4.54 -7.32
CA MET A 48 1.40 4.58 -6.37
C MET A 48 0.96 5.06 -4.98
N ILE A 49 0.11 6.10 -4.91
CA ILE A 49 -0.46 6.61 -3.66
C ILE A 49 -1.33 5.53 -3.00
N THR A 50 -2.11 4.78 -3.79
CA THR A 50 -2.97 3.72 -3.27
C THR A 50 -2.16 2.57 -2.69
N ILE A 51 -1.11 2.11 -3.39
CA ILE A 51 -0.22 1.05 -2.89
C ILE A 51 0.51 1.51 -1.62
N THR A 52 1.06 2.73 -1.65
CA THR A 52 1.80 3.30 -0.51
C THR A 52 0.86 3.52 0.68
N GLY A 53 -0.36 4.01 0.45
CA GLY A 53 -1.37 4.23 1.46
C GLY A 53 -1.85 2.93 2.11
N GLY A 54 -2.07 1.87 1.32
CA GLY A 54 -2.42 0.54 1.84
C GLY A 54 -1.32 -0.05 2.73
N GLY A 55 -0.06 0.09 2.32
CA GLY A 55 1.10 -0.28 3.15
C GLY A 55 1.18 0.53 4.44
N LEU A 56 0.99 1.84 4.36
CA LEU A 56 1.08 2.74 5.52
C LEU A 56 0.01 2.42 6.57
N LEU A 57 -1.24 2.17 6.12
CA LEU A 57 -2.34 1.74 6.98
C LEU A 57 -2.02 0.44 7.73
N ALA A 58 -1.55 -0.59 7.01
CA ALA A 58 -1.17 -1.87 7.62
C ALA A 58 -0.02 -1.71 8.62
N GLY A 59 1.01 -0.92 8.27
CA GLY A 59 2.13 -0.62 9.15
C GLY A 59 1.70 0.13 10.43
N CYS A 60 0.85 1.15 10.30
CA CYS A 60 0.33 1.92 11.44
C CYS A 60 -0.52 1.05 12.37
N ILE A 61 -1.42 0.22 11.83
CA ILE A 61 -2.24 -0.71 12.63
C ILE A 61 -1.37 -1.69 13.40
N ALA A 62 -0.33 -2.26 12.76
CA ALA A 62 0.59 -3.18 13.43
C ALA A 62 1.31 -2.53 14.63
N LEU A 63 1.72 -1.27 14.50
CA LEU A 63 2.33 -0.52 15.60
C LEU A 63 1.33 -0.23 16.73
N ILE A 64 0.08 0.12 16.41
CA ILE A 64 -0.96 0.36 17.42
C ILE A 64 -1.25 -0.94 18.18
N LEU A 65 -1.37 -2.07 17.48
CA LEU A 65 -1.59 -3.38 18.11
C LEU A 65 -0.41 -3.81 18.99
N ASP A 66 0.83 -3.56 18.55
CA ASP A 66 2.04 -3.83 19.35
C ASP A 66 2.06 -2.97 20.63
N ARG A 67 1.56 -1.72 20.56
CA ARG A 67 1.39 -0.84 21.72
C ARG A 67 0.30 -1.31 22.67
N ILE A 68 -0.88 -1.70 22.16
CA ILE A 68 -1.99 -2.20 22.98
C ILE A 68 -1.59 -3.50 23.68
N LYS A 69 -0.92 -4.41 22.99
CA LYS A 69 -0.45 -5.68 23.57
C LYS A 69 0.61 -5.50 24.68
N LYS A 70 1.29 -4.35 24.69
CA LYS A 70 2.27 -4.00 25.71
C LYS A 70 1.69 -3.25 26.92
N ALA A 71 0.46 -2.76 26.83
CA ALA A 71 -0.27 -2.14 27.94
C ALA A 71 -0.99 -3.21 28.76
#